data_AF-A0A9E6RZX7-F1
#
_entry.id   AF-A0A9E6RZX7-F1
#
_cell.length_a   1.000
_cell.length_b   1.000
_cell.length_c   1.000
_cell.angle_alpha   90.00
_cell.angle_beta   90.00
_cell.angle_gamma   90.00
#
_symmetry.space_group_name_H-M   'P 1'
#
loop_
_entity.id
_entity.type
_entity.pdbx_description
1 polymer ?
#
loop_
_entity_poly.entity_id
_entity_poly.type
_entity_poly.pdbx_seq_one_letter_code
_entity_poly.pdbx_strand_id
1 'polypeptide(L)'
;MSNINPSDTSNKKVLAGICAILLGALGVHKFILGYTKEGVIMLLVSLLTCGIGGFVMGVIGLAEGIIYLTKSDDEFLNTYIANKKGWF
;
A
#
# COMPACT_ATOMS: atom_id res chain seq x y z
N MET A 1 19.44 -2.31 -14.12
CA MET A 1 18.83 -3.04 -13.00
C MET A 1 19.13 -2.26 -11.73
N SER A 2 18.14 -1.64 -11.11
CA SER A 2 18.34 -1.07 -9.77
C SER A 2 18.76 -2.20 -8.84
N ASN A 3 19.90 -2.07 -8.20
CA ASN A 3 20.39 -3.00 -7.19
C ASN A 3 19.45 -2.88 -5.98
N ILE A 4 18.32 -3.59 -6.01
CA ILE A 4 17.36 -3.60 -4.90
C ILE A 4 18.01 -4.39 -3.79
N ASN A 5 18.59 -3.69 -2.83
CA ASN A 5 19.18 -4.30 -1.66
C ASN A 5 18.04 -4.93 -0.85
N PRO A 6 18.14 -6.18 -0.37
CA PRO A 6 17.10 -6.81 0.44
C PRO A 6 16.65 -5.93 1.62
N SER A 7 17.55 -5.13 2.18
CA SER A 7 17.23 -4.12 3.20
C SER A 7 16.26 -3.04 2.73
N ASP A 8 16.37 -2.55 1.49
CA ASP A 8 15.47 -1.52 0.93
C ASP A 8 14.05 -2.06 0.73
N THR A 9 13.93 -3.32 0.33
CA THR A 9 12.64 -4.02 0.22
C THR A 9 11.95 -4.12 1.57
N SER A 10 12.69 -4.60 2.57
CA SER A 10 12.17 -4.76 3.93
C SER A 10 11.73 -3.42 4.52
N ASN A 11 12.53 -2.36 4.35
CA ASN A 11 12.18 -1.00 4.75
C ASN A 11 10.91 -0.48 4.05
N LYS A 12 10.82 -0.66 2.72
CA LYS A 12 9.61 -0.26 1.95
C LYS A 12 8.38 -1.04 2.36
N LYS A 13 8.52 -2.34 2.66
CA LYS A 13 7.43 -3.19 3.16
C LYS A 13 6.90 -2.69 4.49
N VAL A 14 7.79 -2.44 5.44
CA VAL A 14 7.43 -1.92 6.77
C VAL A 14 6.79 -0.53 6.64
N LEU A 15 7.37 0.36 5.84
CA LEU A 15 6.83 1.70 5.59
C LEU A 15 5.43 1.62 4.95
N ALA A 16 5.27 0.83 3.89
CA ALA A 16 3.98 0.65 3.23
C ALA A 16 2.93 0.04 4.19
N GLY A 17 3.31 -0.95 4.99
CA GLY A 17 2.44 -1.59 5.97
C GLY A 17 1.96 -0.64 7.06
N ILE A 18 2.88 0.12 7.67
CA ILE A 18 2.54 1.10 8.71
C ILE A 18 1.70 2.25 8.12
N CYS A 19 2.06 2.77 6.95
CA CYS A 19 1.26 3.78 6.26
C CYS A 19 -0.14 3.27 5.90
N ALA A 20 -0.29 1.98 5.58
CA ALA A 20 -1.57 1.39 5.26
C ALA A 20 -2.46 1.24 6.50
N ILE A 21 -1.88 0.94 7.67
CA ILE A 21 -2.63 0.85 8.94
C ILE A 21 -3.07 2.24 9.41
N LEU A 22 -2.16 3.23 9.39
CA LEU A 22 -2.42 4.56 9.95
C LEU A 22 -3.11 5.51 8.96
N LEU A 23 -2.76 5.43 7.67
CA LEU A 23 -3.23 6.33 6.60
C LEU A 23 -3.87 5.53 5.43
N GLY A 24 -4.35 4.31 5.68
CA GLY A 24 -4.97 3.46 4.66
C GLY A 24 -6.20 4.08 4.01
N ALA A 25 -7.01 4.81 4.79
CA ALA A 25 -8.18 5.52 4.29
C ALA A 25 -7.83 6.61 3.23
N LEU A 26 -6.59 7.10 3.24
CA LEU A 26 -6.09 8.08 2.29
C LEU A 26 -5.35 7.44 1.09
N GLY A 27 -5.03 6.14 1.18
CA GLY A 27 -4.30 5.41 0.13
C GLY A 27 -2.80 5.72 0.04
N VAL A 28 -2.20 6.33 1.08
CA VAL A 28 -0.80 6.79 1.08
C VAL A 28 0.18 5.65 0.81
N HIS A 29 -0.08 4.46 1.35
CA HIS A 29 0.75 3.26 1.17
C HIS A 29 0.93 2.84 -0.29
N LYS A 30 -0.07 3.11 -1.14
CA LYS A 30 0.02 2.83 -2.58
C LYS A 30 0.96 3.79 -3.30
N PHE A 31 1.04 5.05 -2.87
CA PHE A 31 2.01 5.99 -3.43
C PHE A 31 3.46 5.59 -3.10
N ILE A 32 3.72 5.05 -1.90
CA ILE A 32 5.03 4.51 -1.50
C ILE A 32 5.50 3.39 -2.45
N LEU A 33 4.56 2.56 -2.91
CA LEU A 33 4.81 1.44 -3.82
C LEU A 33 4.90 1.87 -5.30
N GLY A 34 4.62 3.15 -5.61
CA GLY A 34 4.56 3.65 -6.98
C GLY A 34 3.24 3.38 -7.72
N TYR A 35 2.18 3.05 -6.97
CA TYR A 35 0.81 2.86 -7.45
C TYR A 35 0.02 4.18 -7.40
N THR A 36 0.48 5.17 -8.16
CA THR A 36 -0.12 6.52 -8.14
C THR A 36 -1.58 6.51 -8.55
N LYS A 37 -1.96 5.71 -9.55
CA LYS A 37 -3.34 5.61 -10.02
C LYS A 37 -4.27 5.02 -8.95
N GLU A 38 -3.87 3.93 -8.29
CA GLU A 38 -4.67 3.30 -7.23
C GLU A 38 -4.76 4.19 -5.98
N GLY A 39 -3.65 4.84 -5.61
CA GLY A 39 -3.63 5.81 -4.52
C GLY A 39 -4.55 7.00 -4.77
N VAL A 40 -4.55 7.55 -6.00
CA VAL A 40 -5.46 8.63 -6.40
C VAL A 40 -6.92 8.17 -6.37
N ILE A 41 -7.22 6.94 -6.78
CA ILE A 41 -8.57 6.38 -6.69
C ILE A 41 -9.04 6.32 -5.23
N MET A 42 -8.22 5.79 -4.32
CA MET A 42 -8.56 5.76 -2.89
C MET A 42 -8.78 7.17 -2.34
N LEU A 43 -7.92 8.13 -2.68
CA LEU A 43 -8.03 9.51 -2.24
C LEU A 43 -9.30 10.19 -2.79
N LEU A 44 -9.59 10.04 -4.08
CA LEU A 44 -10.79 10.58 -4.71
C LEU A 44 -12.05 9.95 -4.12
N VAL A 45 -12.08 8.64 -3.86
CA VAL A 45 -13.23 8.00 -3.23
C VAL A 45 -13.44 8.56 -1.82
N SER A 46 -12.40 8.63 -1.00
CA SER A 46 -12.49 9.19 0.35
C SER A 46 -12.91 10.67 0.34
N LEU A 47 -12.48 11.45 -0.64
CA LEU A 47 -12.80 12.87 -0.75
C LEU A 47 -14.20 13.14 -1.34
N LEU A 48 -14.57 12.44 -2.42
CA LEU A 48 -15.89 12.58 -3.09
C LEU A 48 -17.04 12.09 -2.21
N THR A 49 -16.77 11.10 -1.36
CA THR A 49 -17.76 10.61 -0.37
C THR A 49 -17.76 11.42 0.92
N CYS A 50 -17.10 12.59 0.95
CA CYS A 50 -16.98 13.47 2.12
C CYS A 50 -16.46 12.73 3.37
N GLY A 51 -15.55 11.78 3.19
CA GLY A 51 -14.96 10.95 4.25
C GLY A 51 -15.74 9.67 4.59
N ILE A 52 -16.98 9.51 4.12
CA ILE A 52 -17.82 8.35 4.45
C ILE A 52 -17.29 7.06 3.81
N GLY A 53 -16.88 7.13 2.54
CA GLY A 53 -16.19 6.04 1.84
C GLY A 53 -14.77 5.80 2.35
N GLY A 54 -14.24 6.74 3.13
CA GLY A 54 -12.97 6.60 3.83
C GLY A 54 -12.98 5.46 4.86
N PHE A 55 -14.13 5.10 5.43
CA PHE A 55 -14.22 3.94 6.32
C PHE A 55 -13.96 2.63 5.56
N VAL A 56 -14.61 2.44 4.40
CA VAL A 56 -14.40 1.25 3.54
C VAL A 56 -12.97 1.21 3.02
N MET A 57 -12.44 2.33 2.54
CA MET A 57 -11.04 2.43 2.09
C MET A 57 -10.05 2.21 3.24
N GLY A 58 -10.39 2.65 4.46
CA GLY A 58 -9.62 2.42 5.67
C GLY A 58 -9.56 0.95 6.06
N VAL A 59 -10.68 0.22 5.98
CA VAL A 59 -10.71 -1.24 6.21
C VAL A 59 -9.85 -1.96 5.18
N ILE A 60 -9.92 -1.56 3.91
CA ILE A 60 -9.09 -2.19 2.87
C ILE A 60 -7.60 -1.86 3.10
N GLY A 61 -7.26 -0.60 3.38
CA GLY A 61 -5.90 -0.19 3.72
C GLY A 61 -5.36 -0.93 4.94
N LEU A 62 -6.17 -1.13 5.99
CA LEU A 62 -5.81 -1.91 7.16
C LEU A 62 -5.50 -3.37 6.78
N ALA A 63 -6.35 -3.99 5.98
CA ALA A 63 -6.15 -5.37 5.52
C ALA A 63 -4.88 -5.49 4.64
N GLU A 64 -4.66 -4.57 3.70
CA GLU A 64 -3.43 -4.51 2.92
C GLU A 64 -2.19 -4.28 3.80
N GLY A 65 -2.30 -3.44 4.84
CA GLY A 65 -1.22 -3.20 5.79
C GLY A 65 -0.80 -4.46 6.53
N ILE A 66 -1.78 -5.25 7.00
CA ILE A 66 -1.52 -6.55 7.62
C ILE A 66 -0.89 -7.52 6.61
N ILE A 67 -1.40 -7.56 5.37
CA ILE A 67 -0.84 -8.42 4.31
C ILE A 67 0.62 -8.05 4.03
N TYR A 68 0.95 -6.76 3.94
CA TYR A 68 2.31 -6.30 3.69
C TYR A 68 3.25 -6.69 4.83
N LEU A 69 2.82 -6.50 6.08
CA LEU A 69 3.64 -6.83 7.25
C LEU A 69 3.81 -8.34 7.48
N THR A 70 2.82 -9.15 7.07
CA THR A 70 2.85 -10.61 7.24
C THR A 70 3.52 -11.36 6.08
N LYS A 71 3.69 -10.72 4.91
CA LYS A 71 4.44 -11.30 3.78
C LYS A 71 5.94 -11.34 4.03
N SER A 72 6.59 -12.36 3.48
CA SER A 72 8.04 -12.42 3.37
C SER A 72 8.57 -11.33 2.42
N ASP A 73 9.80 -10.86 2.62
CA ASP A 73 10.38 -9.79 1.81
C ASP A 73 10.44 -10.16 0.32
N ASP A 74 10.83 -11.39 0.01
CA ASP A 74 10.91 -11.90 -1.36
C ASP A 74 9.53 -11.97 -2.04
N GLU A 75 8.50 -12.36 -1.27
CA GLU A 75 7.13 -12.41 -1.78
C GLU A 75 6.56 -11.01 -1.99
N PHE A 76 6.84 -10.08 -1.07
CA PHE A 76 6.44 -8.69 -1.20
C PHE A 76 7.10 -8.05 -2.42
N LEU A 77 8.40 -8.26 -2.60
CA LEU A 77 9.13 -7.78 -3.77
C LEU A 77 8.55 -8.33 -5.06
N ASN A 78 8.39 -9.65 -5.16
CA ASN A 78 7.84 -10.26 -6.36
C ASN A 78 6.42 -9.79 -6.64
N THR A 79 5.56 -9.70 -5.62
CA THR A 79 4.14 -9.39 -5.81
C THR A 79 3.91 -7.89 -6.06
N TYR A 80 4.45 -7.02 -5.22
CA TYR A 80 4.11 -5.60 -5.17
C TYR A 80 5.18 -4.67 -5.75
N ILE A 81 6.40 -5.13 -6.00
CA ILE A 81 7.42 -4.31 -6.66
C ILE A 81 7.62 -4.79 -8.11
N ALA A 82 7.83 -6.09 -8.32
CA ALA A 82 8.10 -6.66 -9.63
C ALA A 82 6.82 -6.82 -10.47
N ASN A 83 5.79 -7.47 -9.92
CA ASN A 83 4.53 -7.74 -10.65
C ASN A 83 3.50 -6.61 -10.55
N LYS A 84 3.79 -5.56 -9.77
CA LYS A 84 2.94 -4.39 -9.62
C LYS A 84 1.46 -4.72 -9.31
N LYS A 85 1.21 -5.65 -8.38
CA LYS A 85 -0.14 -6.01 -7.95
C LYS A 85 -0.87 -4.83 -7.28
N GLY A 86 -1.87 -4.30 -7.98
CA GLY A 86 -2.54 -3.05 -7.62
C GLY A 86 -3.39 -3.11 -6.36
N TRP A 87 -4.02 -4.25 -6.02
CA TRP A 87 -4.87 -4.44 -4.84
C TRP A 87 -4.72 -5.88 -4.31
N PHE A 88 -4.81 -6.04 -2.98
CA PHE A 88 -4.82 -7.32 -2.24
C PHE A 88 -3.95 -8.39 -2.90
#